data_AF-A0A7S3VL85-F1
#
_entry.id   AF-A0A7S3VL85-F1
#
_cell.length_a   1.000
_cell.length_b   1.000
_cell.length_c   1.000
_cell.angle_alpha   90.00
_cell.angle_beta   90.00
_cell.angle_gamma   90.00
#
_symmetry.space_group_name_H-M   'P 1'
#
loop_
_entity.id
_entity.type
_entity.pdbx_description
1 polymer ?
#
loop_
_entity_poly.entity_id
_entity_poly.type
_entity_poly.pdbx_seq_one_letter_code
_entity_poly.pdbx_strand_id
1 'polypeptide(L)'
;MSGHKVLGPTAPSPSLVLQHQRQLRSKPQLAGCVGPRTQRKLARSSITPSAAATTSLEWQEIEETVSSNGHYPFKVFPGAKPAISQPNTLPSELASLTTSTKPVVLIRDTNAWCPFCERVWLALEEKQVPYDTVLVSLQNKPEWYMQLVPTKKVPAMSFTDSNNQREVIWESKDILLEMEDRFREVPLLPADPSLRQEALTIMEDLETKHDVGAAGFKFMAGGSMFNRTEPRDPAQLPQFQAEFERELRWMESTLAKHEGGPYFLGSMFSLVDIMFISFMERLVAGLPFFRGYSLKDNPDFPRISEWVRAMNQRDAYRRVKTDDYTYKLLFSRMGSMQPYVPPLQVDEATMEARRTVAARITKNRTEILADIMKNSGLLPFAVASNNTNNNSNSSSSTQGVGPVPTGAELIEAVEFHLRRLCSLLLHGNPGPKAGDAYAKAAGAAALAFFRNRATSPRDMTAPEADEFRSAIDELLKDVY
;
A
#
# COMPACT_ATOMS: atom_id res chain seq x y z
N MET A 1 10.13 30.02 -1.30
CA MET A 1 9.37 30.64 -2.39
C MET A 1 8.10 29.85 -2.53
N SER A 2 6.98 30.34 -2.00
CA SER A 2 5.66 29.77 -2.30
C SER A 2 5.36 29.92 -3.79
N GLY A 3 4.52 29.04 -4.32
CA GLY A 3 4.41 28.83 -5.76
C GLY A 3 2.99 28.50 -6.19
N HIS A 4 2.40 29.43 -6.94
CA HIS A 4 1.01 29.40 -7.39
C HIS A 4 0.94 29.79 -8.87
N LYS A 5 0.01 29.21 -9.64
CA LYS A 5 -0.18 29.52 -11.07
C LYS A 5 -1.65 29.39 -11.46
N VAL A 6 -2.22 30.44 -12.07
CA VAL A 6 -3.63 30.48 -12.49
C VAL A 6 -3.79 30.11 -13.98
N LEU A 7 -4.84 29.35 -14.29
CA LEU A 7 -5.28 28.93 -15.61
C LEU A 7 -6.74 29.39 -15.81
N GLY A 8 -7.07 30.01 -16.94
CA GLY A 8 -8.38 30.67 -17.08
C GLY A 8 -9.05 30.68 -18.46
N PRO A 9 -10.37 30.44 -18.49
CA PRO A 9 -11.29 30.88 -19.54
C PRO A 9 -12.39 31.85 -19.01
N THR A 10 -12.86 32.77 -19.84
CA THR A 10 -13.76 33.88 -19.46
C THR A 10 -15.22 33.50 -19.20
N ALA A 11 -15.84 34.13 -18.19
CA ALA A 11 -17.27 34.03 -17.85
C ALA A 11 -18.17 35.08 -18.58
N PRO A 12 -19.51 34.97 -18.49
CA PRO A 12 -20.23 35.57 -17.34
C PRO A 12 -21.37 34.69 -16.74
N SER A 13 -22.04 35.24 -15.71
CA SER A 13 -23.11 34.65 -14.86
C SER A 13 -24.30 35.64 -14.80
N PRO A 14 -25.37 35.55 -13.95
CA PRO A 14 -25.88 34.48 -13.06
C PRO A 14 -27.42 34.27 -13.13
N SER A 15 -28.01 33.46 -12.23
CA SER A 15 -29.41 33.58 -11.75
C SER A 15 -29.64 32.86 -10.41
N LEU A 16 -30.59 33.35 -9.59
CA LEU A 16 -30.89 32.85 -8.24
C LEU A 16 -32.14 31.94 -8.20
N VAL A 17 -32.33 31.20 -7.10
CA VAL A 17 -33.58 31.19 -6.28
C VAL A 17 -33.33 30.58 -4.88
N LEU A 18 -34.11 31.00 -3.87
CA LEU A 18 -34.08 30.48 -2.48
C LEU A 18 -35.35 29.68 -2.15
N GLN A 19 -35.25 28.73 -1.19
CA GLN A 19 -36.17 28.50 -0.04
C GLN A 19 -35.73 27.22 0.73
N HIS A 20 -35.38 27.27 2.02
CA HIS A 20 -36.19 27.37 3.26
C HIS A 20 -36.59 26.03 3.93
N GLN A 21 -35.87 25.73 5.03
CA GLN A 21 -36.34 25.22 6.33
C GLN A 21 -37.41 24.09 6.42
N ARG A 22 -37.10 23.06 7.24
CA ARG A 22 -37.51 23.03 8.66
C ARG A 22 -36.81 21.94 9.50
N GLN A 23 -36.75 22.16 10.81
CA GLN A 23 -36.29 21.21 11.83
C GLN A 23 -37.47 20.40 12.40
N LEU A 24 -37.22 19.18 12.90
CA LEU A 24 -37.88 18.66 14.09
C LEU A 24 -36.86 17.88 14.96
N ARG A 25 -37.07 17.88 16.29
CA ARG A 25 -36.22 17.22 17.29
C ARG A 25 -36.97 16.06 17.94
N SER A 26 -36.25 15.01 18.36
CA SER A 26 -36.54 14.31 19.62
C SER A 26 -35.33 13.50 20.15
N LYS A 27 -35.30 13.38 21.48
CA LYS A 27 -34.40 12.62 22.39
C LYS A 27 -35.22 12.45 23.71
N PRO A 28 -34.84 11.59 24.70
CA PRO A 28 -33.53 10.99 24.98
C PRO A 28 -33.56 9.44 24.78
N GLN A 29 -33.14 8.47 25.62
CA GLN A 29 -32.60 8.46 27.01
C GLN A 29 -31.75 7.20 27.35
N LEU A 30 -31.24 7.23 28.58
CA LEU A 30 -30.42 6.31 29.38
C LEU A 30 -31.11 4.95 29.67
N ALA A 31 -30.44 3.87 30.13
CA ALA A 31 -29.01 3.51 30.24
C ALA A 31 -28.89 2.00 30.60
N GLY A 32 -27.67 1.44 30.59
CA GLY A 32 -27.41 0.10 31.15
C GLY A 32 -25.94 -0.33 31.02
N CYS A 33 -25.20 -0.42 32.13
CA CYS A 33 -23.78 -0.77 32.15
C CYS A 33 -23.53 -2.14 32.82
N VAL A 34 -23.11 -3.15 32.05
CA VAL A 34 -22.45 -4.36 32.57
C VAL A 34 -21.39 -4.85 31.57
N GLY A 35 -20.14 -4.97 32.02
CA GLY A 35 -19.13 -5.87 31.42
C GLY A 35 -18.88 -7.07 32.34
N PRO A 36 -17.97 -8.03 32.03
CA PRO A 36 -16.75 -7.82 31.24
C PRO A 36 -16.36 -9.02 30.32
N ARG A 37 -15.06 -9.13 30.01
CA ARG A 37 -14.32 -10.22 29.34
C ARG A 37 -14.33 -10.25 27.81
N THR A 38 -13.31 -9.59 27.27
CA THR A 38 -12.80 -9.72 25.89
C THR A 38 -12.31 -11.13 25.55
N GLN A 39 -12.86 -11.70 24.48
CA GLN A 39 -12.09 -12.55 23.57
C GLN A 39 -12.02 -11.83 22.22
N ARG A 40 -10.80 -11.59 21.70
CA ARG A 40 -10.61 -11.08 20.34
C ARG A 40 -10.92 -12.20 19.33
N LYS A 41 -12.18 -12.37 18.96
CA LYS A 41 -12.51 -12.97 17.65
C LYS A 41 -12.03 -11.99 16.59
N LEU A 42 -11.14 -12.44 15.71
CA LEU A 42 -10.99 -11.82 14.40
C LEU A 42 -12.34 -11.90 13.69
N ALA A 43 -12.93 -10.75 13.37
CA ALA A 43 -14.18 -10.67 12.65
C ALA A 43 -13.94 -11.01 11.17
N ARG A 44 -13.80 -12.30 10.86
CA ARG A 44 -14.00 -12.78 9.48
C ARG A 44 -15.38 -12.30 9.03
N SER A 45 -15.42 -11.52 7.96
CA SER A 45 -16.67 -11.25 7.25
C SER A 45 -17.27 -12.60 6.84
N SER A 46 -18.42 -12.96 7.41
CA SER A 46 -19.08 -14.22 7.11
C SER A 46 -19.87 -14.08 5.82
N ILE A 47 -19.16 -14.05 4.70
CA ILE A 47 -19.76 -14.23 3.37
C ILE A 47 -20.47 -15.59 3.39
N THR A 48 -21.80 -15.57 3.29
CA THR A 48 -22.58 -16.80 3.18
C THR A 48 -22.17 -17.52 1.90
N PRO A 49 -21.75 -18.80 1.95
CA PRO A 49 -21.33 -19.51 0.75
C PRO A 49 -22.51 -19.63 -0.21
N SER A 50 -22.37 -19.02 -1.39
CA SER A 50 -23.30 -19.24 -2.50
C SER A 50 -23.22 -20.70 -2.95
N ALA A 51 -24.23 -21.16 -3.70
CA ALA A 51 -24.23 -22.49 -4.28
C ALA A 51 -22.94 -22.70 -5.10
N ALA A 52 -22.28 -23.84 -4.88
CA ALA A 52 -20.94 -24.06 -5.40
C ALA A 52 -20.92 -24.01 -6.94
N ALA A 53 -20.21 -23.02 -7.50
CA ALA A 53 -19.99 -22.93 -8.93
C ALA A 53 -19.23 -24.17 -9.42
N THR A 54 -19.89 -24.98 -10.25
CA THR A 54 -19.33 -26.23 -10.81
C THR A 54 -18.26 -25.97 -11.87
N THR A 55 -18.19 -24.75 -12.38
CA THR A 55 -17.24 -24.23 -13.37
C THR A 55 -16.40 -23.11 -12.75
N SER A 56 -15.23 -22.83 -13.32
CA SER A 56 -14.54 -21.56 -13.09
C SER A 56 -15.36 -20.42 -13.70
N LEU A 57 -15.46 -19.28 -13.01
CA LEU A 57 -16.07 -18.08 -13.58
C LEU A 57 -15.34 -17.65 -14.85
N GLU A 58 -16.09 -17.23 -15.86
CA GLU A 58 -15.53 -16.55 -17.01
C GLU A 58 -15.30 -15.06 -16.76
N TRP A 59 -14.43 -14.43 -17.56
CA TRP A 59 -14.12 -13.00 -17.40
C TRP A 59 -15.37 -12.11 -17.50
N GLN A 60 -16.32 -12.44 -18.39
CA GLN A 60 -17.59 -11.73 -18.47
C GLN A 60 -18.43 -11.87 -17.18
N GLU A 61 -18.51 -13.07 -16.58
CA GLU A 61 -19.25 -13.30 -15.34
C GLU A 61 -18.61 -12.54 -14.16
N ILE A 62 -17.27 -12.45 -14.15
CA ILE A 62 -16.52 -11.61 -13.20
C ILE A 62 -16.83 -10.13 -13.44
N GLU A 63 -16.80 -9.64 -14.68
CA GLU A 63 -17.10 -8.24 -15.02
C GLU A 63 -18.55 -7.85 -14.69
N GLU A 64 -19.52 -8.74 -14.89
CA GLU A 64 -20.93 -8.55 -14.50
C GLU A 64 -21.11 -8.58 -12.98
N THR A 65 -20.48 -9.54 -12.29
CA THR A 65 -20.49 -9.65 -10.82
C THR A 65 -19.84 -8.44 -10.15
N VAL A 66 -18.74 -7.93 -10.72
CA VAL A 66 -18.11 -6.68 -10.32
C VAL A 66 -19.08 -5.53 -10.58
N SER A 67 -19.45 -5.27 -11.83
CA SER A 67 -20.25 -4.09 -12.23
C SER A 67 -21.61 -3.97 -11.49
N SER A 68 -22.23 -5.10 -11.13
CA SER A 68 -23.49 -5.12 -10.37
C SER A 68 -23.35 -4.77 -8.88
N ASN A 69 -22.17 -4.92 -8.28
CA ASN A 69 -21.93 -4.64 -6.86
C ASN A 69 -21.59 -3.16 -6.55
N GLY A 70 -21.48 -2.29 -7.57
CA GLY A 70 -21.52 -0.84 -7.40
C GLY A 70 -20.33 -0.06 -7.98
N HIS A 71 -20.01 1.08 -7.37
CA HIS A 71 -18.95 1.98 -7.84
C HIS A 71 -17.57 1.56 -7.32
N TYR A 72 -16.71 1.08 -8.21
CA TYR A 72 -15.35 0.71 -7.86
C TYR A 72 -14.45 1.92 -7.66
N PRO A 73 -13.58 1.92 -6.63
CA PRO A 73 -12.60 2.97 -6.39
C PRO A 73 -11.42 2.87 -7.37
N PHE A 74 -11.62 2.39 -8.60
CA PHE A 74 -10.56 2.38 -9.62
C PHE A 74 -11.08 2.41 -11.05
N LYS A 75 -10.21 2.84 -11.97
CA LYS A 75 -10.35 2.74 -13.42
C LYS A 75 -9.08 2.15 -14.03
N VAL A 76 -9.21 1.60 -15.24
CA VAL A 76 -8.10 1.11 -16.07
C VAL A 76 -8.21 1.77 -17.44
N PHE A 77 -7.12 2.35 -17.93
CA PHE A 77 -7.09 3.04 -19.22
C PHE A 77 -6.52 2.14 -20.33
N PRO A 78 -6.94 2.32 -21.60
CA PRO A 78 -6.28 1.68 -22.73
C PRO A 78 -4.77 1.95 -22.73
N GLY A 79 -3.96 0.91 -22.84
CA GLY A 79 -2.50 1.00 -22.79
C GLY A 79 -1.88 1.16 -21.39
N ALA A 80 -2.67 1.15 -20.31
CA ALA A 80 -2.16 1.18 -18.94
C ALA A 80 -1.34 -0.08 -18.63
N LYS A 81 -0.04 0.10 -18.33
CA LYS A 81 0.78 -0.95 -17.71
C LYS A 81 0.30 -1.16 -16.26
N PRO A 82 0.35 -2.37 -15.68
CA PRO A 82 -0.21 -2.67 -14.35
C PRO A 82 0.15 -1.65 -13.25
N ALA A 83 -0.80 -0.75 -13.04
CA ALA A 83 -0.85 0.38 -12.12
C ALA A 83 -2.35 0.72 -12.02
N ILE A 84 -3.08 -0.11 -11.26
CA ILE A 84 -4.53 -0.01 -11.08
C ILE A 84 -4.82 1.32 -10.39
N SER A 85 -5.59 2.20 -11.05
CA SER A 85 -5.63 3.63 -10.73
C SER A 85 -6.90 4.04 -10.00
N GLN A 86 -6.74 4.76 -8.89
CA GLN A 86 -7.74 5.27 -7.93
C GLN A 86 -8.98 5.97 -8.58
N PRO A 87 -10.10 6.18 -7.84
CA PRO A 87 -11.34 6.62 -8.46
C PRO A 87 -11.16 8.00 -9.05
N ASN A 88 -11.76 8.20 -10.23
CA ASN A 88 -11.68 9.45 -10.97
C ASN A 88 -10.23 9.90 -11.23
N THR A 89 -9.33 8.94 -11.48
CA THR A 89 -8.14 9.23 -12.26
C THR A 89 -8.54 9.83 -13.62
N LEU A 90 -7.78 10.82 -14.08
CA LEU A 90 -7.90 11.50 -15.37
C LEU A 90 -6.61 11.29 -16.20
N PRO A 91 -6.65 11.49 -17.53
CA PRO A 91 -5.46 11.43 -18.38
C PRO A 91 -4.29 12.29 -17.88
N SER A 92 -3.06 11.87 -18.19
CA SER A 92 -1.82 12.55 -17.76
C SER A 92 -1.48 13.74 -18.67
N GLU A 93 -2.38 14.72 -18.73
CA GLU A 93 -2.30 15.88 -19.62
C GLU A 93 -2.82 17.17 -18.95
N LEU A 94 -2.32 18.34 -19.37
CA LEU A 94 -2.67 19.63 -18.77
C LEU A 94 -4.18 19.95 -18.86
N ALA A 95 -4.85 19.52 -19.94
CA ALA A 95 -6.28 19.74 -20.15
C ALA A 95 -7.16 19.04 -19.09
N SER A 96 -6.68 17.94 -18.49
CA SER A 96 -7.42 17.24 -17.44
C SER A 96 -7.66 18.09 -16.18
N LEU A 97 -6.84 19.11 -15.94
CA LEU A 97 -7.05 20.05 -14.82
C LEU A 97 -8.27 20.96 -15.06
N THR A 98 -8.56 21.32 -16.30
CA THR A 98 -9.70 22.20 -16.67
C THR A 98 -10.97 21.45 -17.05
N THR A 99 -10.90 20.16 -17.40
CA THR A 99 -12.11 19.33 -17.65
C THR A 99 -12.75 18.75 -16.38
N SER A 100 -12.03 18.72 -15.25
CA SER A 100 -12.60 18.26 -13.98
C SER A 100 -13.73 19.18 -13.51
N THR A 101 -14.80 18.59 -12.96
CA THR A 101 -15.90 19.29 -12.28
C THR A 101 -15.76 19.30 -10.75
N LYS A 102 -14.70 18.72 -10.19
CA LYS A 102 -14.44 18.66 -8.74
C LYS A 102 -13.79 19.96 -8.25
N PRO A 103 -13.99 20.34 -6.97
CA PRO A 103 -13.32 21.51 -6.40
C PRO A 103 -11.79 21.40 -6.40
N VAL A 104 -11.21 20.19 -6.44
CA VAL A 104 -9.76 20.00 -6.62
C VAL A 104 -9.39 18.83 -7.54
N VAL A 105 -8.18 18.90 -8.13
CA VAL A 105 -7.53 17.82 -8.87
C VAL A 105 -6.14 17.58 -8.31
N LEU A 106 -5.93 16.41 -7.68
CA LEU A 106 -4.64 16.04 -7.08
C LEU A 106 -3.69 15.49 -8.16
N ILE A 107 -2.51 16.10 -8.31
CA ILE A 107 -1.45 15.60 -9.21
C ILE A 107 -0.39 14.88 -8.37
N ARG A 108 -0.38 13.54 -8.43
CA ARG A 108 0.44 12.67 -7.57
C ARG A 108 1.15 11.56 -8.36
N ASP A 109 1.99 10.78 -7.67
CA ASP A 109 2.77 9.73 -8.31
C ASP A 109 1.94 8.50 -8.71
N THR A 110 2.38 7.79 -9.77
CA THR A 110 1.69 6.63 -10.36
C THR A 110 1.64 5.35 -9.51
N ASN A 111 2.13 5.35 -8.27
CA ASN A 111 2.31 4.13 -7.47
C ASN A 111 2.00 4.29 -5.97
N ALA A 112 1.42 5.43 -5.55
CA ALA A 112 1.18 5.79 -4.15
C ALA A 112 2.43 5.74 -3.23
N TRP A 113 3.65 5.79 -3.78
CA TRP A 113 4.87 5.61 -2.98
C TRP A 113 5.37 6.91 -2.33
N CYS A 114 5.03 8.07 -2.90
CA CYS A 114 5.55 9.35 -2.45
C CYS A 114 4.89 9.80 -1.13
N PRO A 115 5.63 9.86 0.01
CA PRO A 115 5.04 10.26 1.29
C PRO A 115 4.50 11.70 1.26
N PHE A 116 5.10 12.58 0.44
CA PHE A 116 4.60 13.94 0.24
C PHE A 116 3.24 13.97 -0.49
N CYS A 117 2.97 13.02 -1.40
CA CYS A 117 1.65 12.91 -2.05
C CYS A 117 0.60 12.36 -1.09
N GLU A 118 0.99 11.36 -0.29
CA GLU A 118 0.15 10.76 0.74
C GLU A 118 -0.30 11.75 1.80
N ARG A 119 0.55 12.71 2.21
CA ARG A 119 0.16 13.84 3.09
C ARG A 119 -1.11 14.54 2.59
N VAL A 120 -1.11 14.97 1.32
CA VAL A 120 -2.24 15.68 0.71
C VAL A 120 -3.44 14.75 0.51
N TRP A 121 -3.19 13.52 0.06
CA TRP A 121 -4.24 12.52 -0.16
C TRP A 121 -4.98 12.17 1.15
N LEU A 122 -4.25 12.01 2.25
CA LEU A 122 -4.81 11.79 3.59
C LEU A 122 -5.70 12.96 4.02
N ALA A 123 -5.24 14.20 3.82
CA ALA A 123 -6.03 15.37 4.17
C ALA A 123 -7.31 15.49 3.32
N LEU A 124 -7.32 15.07 2.05
CA LEU A 124 -8.54 15.03 1.23
C LEU A 124 -9.54 14.00 1.77
N GLU A 125 -9.07 12.81 2.13
CA GLU A 125 -9.88 11.71 2.66
C GLU A 125 -10.42 11.99 4.08
N GLU A 126 -9.67 12.69 4.92
CA GLU A 126 -10.08 13.13 6.26
C GLU A 126 -11.10 14.28 6.18
N LYS A 127 -10.88 15.26 5.29
CA LYS A 127 -11.76 16.42 5.11
C LYS A 127 -12.98 16.13 4.22
N GLN A 128 -13.05 14.93 3.63
CA GLN A 128 -14.11 14.49 2.71
C GLN A 128 -14.32 15.41 1.49
N VAL A 129 -13.25 16.08 1.04
CA VAL A 129 -13.29 16.97 -0.12
C VAL A 129 -13.40 16.13 -1.40
N PRO A 130 -14.37 16.35 -2.30
CA PRO A 130 -14.42 15.63 -3.56
C PRO A 130 -13.26 16.02 -4.48
N TYR A 131 -12.49 15.03 -4.97
CA TYR A 131 -11.36 15.26 -5.88
C TYR A 131 -11.38 14.32 -7.09
N ASP A 132 -10.70 14.75 -8.15
CA ASP A 132 -10.20 13.88 -9.23
C ASP A 132 -8.67 13.76 -9.09
N THR A 133 -8.04 12.80 -9.78
CA THR A 133 -6.59 12.55 -9.69
C THR A 133 -5.91 12.58 -11.07
N VAL A 134 -4.74 13.20 -11.19
CA VAL A 134 -3.84 13.04 -12.35
C VAL A 134 -2.56 12.35 -11.90
N LEU A 135 -2.22 11.23 -12.54
CA LEU A 135 -1.01 10.47 -12.20
C LEU A 135 0.17 10.87 -13.08
N VAL A 136 1.33 11.15 -12.47
CA VAL A 136 2.59 11.45 -13.16
C VAL A 136 3.73 10.52 -12.70
N SER A 137 4.53 10.02 -13.64
CA SER A 137 5.64 9.11 -13.32
C SER A 137 6.76 9.84 -12.60
N LEU A 138 7.25 9.32 -11.46
CA LEU A 138 8.38 9.94 -10.73
C LEU A 138 9.64 10.06 -11.58
N GLN A 139 9.90 9.05 -12.43
CA GLN A 139 11.08 8.95 -13.28
C GLN A 139 10.91 9.74 -14.58
N ASN A 140 9.80 9.52 -15.29
CA ASN A 140 9.55 10.05 -16.62
C ASN A 140 8.38 11.04 -16.56
N LYS A 141 8.60 12.20 -15.92
CA LYS A 141 7.55 13.23 -15.81
C LYS A 141 7.24 13.83 -17.18
N PRO A 142 5.97 14.07 -17.53
CA PRO A 142 5.62 14.71 -18.78
C PRO A 142 6.02 16.19 -18.77
N GLU A 143 6.39 16.71 -19.93
CA GLU A 143 6.91 18.09 -20.08
C GLU A 143 5.94 19.15 -19.56
N TRP A 144 4.63 19.00 -19.82
CA TRP A 144 3.61 19.92 -19.31
C TRP A 144 3.63 20.06 -17.78
N TYR A 145 3.96 18.98 -17.06
CA TYR A 145 4.04 19.01 -15.60
C TYR A 145 5.30 19.74 -15.13
N MET A 146 6.42 19.58 -15.82
CA MET A 146 7.68 20.29 -15.50
C MET A 146 7.62 21.78 -15.84
N GLN A 147 6.75 22.20 -16.75
CA GLN A 147 6.42 23.61 -17.05
C GLN A 147 5.32 24.19 -16.14
N LEU A 148 4.53 23.33 -15.50
CA LEU A 148 3.51 23.71 -14.53
C LEU A 148 4.12 23.89 -13.13
N VAL A 149 4.99 22.97 -12.72
CA VAL A 149 5.57 22.87 -11.37
C VAL A 149 7.10 23.06 -11.45
N PRO A 150 7.63 24.27 -11.18
CA PRO A 150 9.05 24.60 -11.36
C PRO A 150 10.03 23.73 -10.57
N THR A 151 9.62 23.21 -9.40
CA THR A 151 10.44 22.30 -8.59
C THR A 151 10.54 20.89 -9.16
N LYS A 152 9.67 20.53 -10.12
CA LYS A 152 9.57 19.21 -10.78
C LYS A 152 9.34 18.04 -9.79
N LYS A 153 8.97 18.34 -8.55
CA LYS A 153 8.54 17.40 -7.50
C LYS A 153 7.04 17.11 -7.61
N VAL A 154 6.57 16.19 -6.78
CA VAL A 154 5.15 15.92 -6.51
C VAL A 154 4.93 15.94 -4.99
N PRO A 155 3.73 16.25 -4.48
CA PRO A 155 2.50 16.56 -5.22
C PRO A 155 2.46 17.98 -5.78
N ALA A 156 1.51 18.18 -6.68
CA ALA A 156 0.87 19.47 -6.92
C ALA A 156 -0.65 19.25 -6.84
N MET A 157 -1.43 20.30 -6.59
CA MET A 157 -2.89 20.22 -6.60
C MET A 157 -3.49 21.43 -7.30
N SER A 158 -4.48 21.19 -8.16
CA SER A 158 -5.28 22.27 -8.73
C SER A 158 -6.55 22.48 -7.90
N PHE A 159 -6.87 23.74 -7.61
CA PHE A 159 -8.10 24.16 -6.94
C PHE A 159 -8.99 24.94 -7.92
N THR A 160 -10.30 24.77 -7.84
CA THR A 160 -11.27 25.71 -8.46
C THR A 160 -11.40 26.95 -7.58
N ASP A 161 -11.46 28.14 -8.17
CA ASP A 161 -11.89 29.36 -7.47
C ASP A 161 -13.41 29.62 -7.61
N SER A 162 -13.91 30.72 -7.04
CA SER A 162 -15.33 31.10 -7.15
C SER A 162 -15.76 31.54 -8.57
N ASN A 163 -14.82 31.67 -9.51
CA ASN A 163 -15.02 32.08 -10.89
C ASN A 163 -14.82 30.91 -11.88
N ASN A 164 -14.77 29.66 -11.39
CA ASN A 164 -14.46 28.43 -12.14
C ASN A 164 -13.07 28.42 -12.82
N GLN A 165 -12.15 29.28 -12.39
CA GLN A 165 -10.75 29.28 -12.83
C GLN A 165 -9.98 28.21 -12.05
N ARG A 166 -8.87 27.74 -12.61
CA ARG A 166 -8.03 26.68 -12.00
C ARG A 166 -6.71 27.27 -11.55
N GLU A 167 -6.50 27.34 -10.25
CA GLU A 167 -5.20 27.65 -9.66
C GLU A 167 -4.45 26.35 -9.37
N VAL A 168 -3.12 26.33 -9.49
CA VAL A 168 -2.26 25.18 -9.18
C VAL A 168 -1.20 25.58 -8.16
N ILE A 169 -1.08 24.77 -7.11
CA ILE A 169 -0.16 24.93 -5.98
C ILE A 169 0.71 23.67 -5.87
N TRP A 170 1.95 23.80 -5.41
CA TRP A 170 2.90 22.69 -5.25
C TRP A 170 3.66 22.76 -3.91
N GLU A 171 4.41 21.68 -3.61
CA GLU A 171 4.95 21.31 -2.28
C GLU A 171 3.85 20.92 -1.27
N SER A 172 4.07 19.83 -0.52
CA SER A 172 2.97 19.20 0.25
C SER A 172 2.43 20.06 1.40
N LYS A 173 3.28 20.82 2.10
CA LYS A 173 2.87 21.67 3.23
C LYS A 173 1.99 22.83 2.77
N ASP A 174 2.43 23.55 1.74
CA ASP A 174 1.71 24.70 1.17
C ASP A 174 0.31 24.30 0.68
N ILE A 175 0.19 23.13 0.03
CA ILE A 175 -1.11 22.56 -0.37
C ILE A 175 -2.00 22.25 0.85
N LEU A 176 -1.46 21.66 1.93
CA LEU A 176 -2.22 21.35 3.15
C LEU A 176 -2.74 22.62 3.84
N LEU A 177 -1.96 23.70 3.82
CA LEU A 177 -2.37 24.99 4.40
C LEU A 177 -3.48 25.65 3.57
N GLU A 178 -3.38 25.62 2.25
CA GLU A 178 -4.46 26.11 1.37
C GLU A 178 -5.76 25.30 1.57
N MET A 179 -5.65 23.98 1.78
CA MET A 179 -6.81 23.13 2.08
C MET A 179 -7.51 23.51 3.39
N GLU A 180 -6.78 23.96 4.41
CA GLU A 180 -7.39 24.48 5.65
C GLU A 180 -8.10 25.82 5.43
N ASP A 181 -7.56 26.68 4.56
CA ASP A 181 -8.15 27.99 4.31
C ASP A 181 -9.33 27.94 3.31
N ARG A 182 -9.39 26.96 2.39
CA ARG A 182 -10.49 26.78 1.43
C ARG A 182 -11.61 25.83 1.90
N PHE A 183 -11.30 24.79 2.69
CA PHE A 183 -12.28 23.78 3.12
C PHE A 183 -12.34 23.74 4.66
N ARG A 184 -13.27 24.51 5.25
CA ARG A 184 -13.30 24.80 6.70
C ARG A 184 -14.25 23.92 7.50
N GLU A 185 -15.00 23.05 6.82
CA GLU A 185 -16.04 22.18 7.37
C GLU A 185 -15.48 21.12 8.32
N VAL A 186 -14.28 20.60 8.01
CA VAL A 186 -13.53 19.65 8.82
C VAL A 186 -12.12 20.22 9.01
N PRO A 187 -11.85 20.97 10.09
CA PRO A 187 -10.54 21.58 10.31
C PRO A 187 -9.51 20.54 10.81
N LEU A 188 -8.32 20.58 10.22
CA LEU A 188 -7.14 19.80 10.64
C LEU A 188 -6.08 20.68 11.34
N LEU A 189 -6.33 21.97 11.49
CA LEU A 189 -5.61 22.87 12.40
C LEU A 189 -6.56 23.45 13.46
N PRO A 190 -6.09 23.72 14.69
CA PRO A 190 -6.89 24.35 15.73
C PRO A 190 -7.53 25.68 15.30
N ALA A 191 -8.67 25.99 15.93
CA ALA A 191 -9.30 27.30 15.89
C ALA A 191 -8.72 28.29 16.92
N ASP A 192 -8.10 27.79 18.00
CA ASP A 192 -7.35 28.63 18.93
C ASP A 192 -6.06 29.16 18.26
N PRO A 193 -5.80 30.48 18.26
CA PRO A 193 -4.62 31.03 17.59
C PRO A 193 -3.28 30.56 18.17
N SER A 194 -3.19 30.29 19.47
CA SER A 194 -1.95 29.87 20.12
C SER A 194 -1.62 28.41 19.77
N LEU A 195 -2.59 27.51 19.89
CA LEU A 195 -2.44 26.10 19.54
C LEU A 195 -2.28 25.91 18.02
N ARG A 196 -2.92 26.77 17.19
CA ARG A 196 -2.68 26.81 15.73
C ARG A 196 -1.24 27.22 15.41
N GLN A 197 -0.71 28.25 16.09
CA GLN A 197 0.68 28.67 15.91
C GLN A 197 1.68 27.63 16.45
N GLU A 198 1.34 26.88 17.50
CA GLU A 198 2.16 25.74 17.93
C GLU A 198 2.18 24.63 16.87
N ALA A 199 1.01 24.23 16.35
CA ALA A 199 0.90 23.21 15.31
C ALA A 199 1.74 23.58 14.06
N LEU A 200 1.64 24.83 13.59
CA LEU A 200 2.45 25.35 12.49
C LEU A 200 3.95 25.34 12.82
N THR A 201 4.34 25.68 14.05
CA THR A 201 5.75 25.60 14.49
C THR A 201 6.26 24.16 14.49
N ILE A 202 5.48 23.18 14.94
CA ILE A 202 5.88 21.75 14.91
C ILE A 202 6.04 21.27 13.46
N MET A 203 5.15 21.69 12.54
CA MET A 203 5.24 21.38 11.11
C MET A 203 6.48 21.98 10.45
N GLU A 204 6.88 23.19 10.82
CA GLU A 204 8.10 23.84 10.32
C GLU A 204 9.37 23.22 10.91
N ASP A 205 9.36 22.89 12.20
CA ASP A 205 10.48 22.27 12.90
C ASP A 205 10.78 20.86 12.34
N LEU A 206 9.75 20.12 11.93
CA LEU A 206 9.85 18.83 11.22
C LEU A 206 10.44 18.93 9.80
N GLU A 207 10.51 20.12 9.20
CA GLU A 207 11.09 20.34 7.87
C GLU A 207 12.41 21.13 7.90
N THR A 208 12.78 21.73 9.03
CA THR A 208 13.93 22.65 9.14
C THR A 208 14.92 22.33 10.27
N LYS A 209 14.52 21.61 11.33
CA LYS A 209 15.35 21.33 12.52
C LYS A 209 15.48 19.85 12.86
N HIS A 210 14.41 19.08 12.66
CA HIS A 210 14.27 17.69 13.03
C HIS A 210 13.77 16.86 11.86
N ASP A 211 14.55 15.88 11.38
CA ASP A 211 14.13 14.99 10.30
C ASP A 211 14.13 13.52 10.77
N VAL A 212 13.08 13.18 11.53
CA VAL A 212 12.76 11.80 11.95
C VAL A 212 12.72 10.85 10.74
N GLY A 213 12.21 11.33 9.60
CA GLY A 213 12.06 10.55 8.37
C GLY A 213 13.41 10.17 7.76
N ALA A 214 14.25 11.15 7.46
CA ALA A 214 15.58 10.91 6.91
C ALA A 214 16.51 10.20 7.90
N ALA A 215 16.47 10.52 9.20
CA ALA A 215 17.27 9.80 10.19
C ALA A 215 16.87 8.31 10.27
N GLY A 216 15.57 8.01 10.30
CA GLY A 216 15.06 6.65 10.26
C GLY A 216 15.39 5.93 8.96
N PHE A 217 15.27 6.60 7.81
CA PHE A 217 15.65 6.03 6.52
C PHE A 217 17.16 5.79 6.40
N LYS A 218 18.00 6.67 6.96
CA LYS A 218 19.46 6.55 7.01
C LYS A 218 19.89 5.35 7.87
N PHE A 219 19.26 5.14 9.02
CA PHE A 219 19.46 3.96 9.84
C PHE A 219 18.98 2.68 9.13
N MET A 220 17.75 2.69 8.61
CA MET A 220 17.14 1.52 7.93
C MET A 220 17.90 1.10 6.66
N ALA A 221 18.39 2.05 5.87
CA ALA A 221 19.24 1.76 4.72
C ALA A 221 20.68 1.40 5.13
N GLY A 222 21.22 2.06 6.15
CA GLY A 222 22.63 1.95 6.56
C GLY A 222 23.51 2.86 5.72
N GLY A 223 23.13 4.13 5.64
CA GLY A 223 23.67 5.12 4.71
C GLY A 223 22.54 5.72 3.86
N SER A 224 22.84 6.17 2.65
CA SER A 224 21.78 6.71 1.77
C SER A 224 20.77 5.64 1.34
N MET A 225 19.49 6.01 1.31
CA MET A 225 18.43 5.21 0.68
C MET A 225 18.47 5.33 -0.85
N PHE A 226 18.87 6.49 -1.37
CA PHE A 226 18.78 6.83 -2.79
C PHE A 226 20.13 6.76 -3.52
N ASN A 227 21.25 6.98 -2.82
CA ASN A 227 22.55 6.63 -3.38
C ASN A 227 22.84 5.14 -3.16
N ARG A 228 23.03 4.41 -4.26
CA ARG A 228 23.33 2.95 -4.27
C ARG A 228 24.79 2.64 -4.61
N THR A 229 25.63 3.64 -4.90
CA THR A 229 27.05 3.46 -5.26
C THR A 229 28.01 3.67 -4.09
N GLU A 230 27.56 4.32 -3.01
CA GLU A 230 28.29 4.38 -1.74
C GLU A 230 28.33 3.00 -1.06
N PRO A 231 29.52 2.47 -0.71
CA PRO A 231 29.63 1.29 0.15
C PRO A 231 29.01 1.56 1.52
N ARG A 232 28.24 0.60 2.04
CA ARG A 232 27.66 0.69 3.38
C ARG A 232 28.60 0.09 4.41
N ASP A 233 29.01 0.92 5.37
CA ASP A 233 29.84 0.49 6.49
C ASP A 233 28.97 0.07 7.70
N PRO A 234 29.00 -1.21 8.12
CA PRO A 234 28.29 -1.66 9.32
C PRO A 234 28.72 -0.93 10.60
N ALA A 235 29.95 -0.41 10.69
CA ALA A 235 30.42 0.32 11.87
C ALA A 235 29.72 1.67 12.06
N GLN A 236 29.07 2.22 11.02
CA GLN A 236 28.27 3.44 11.12
C GLN A 236 26.82 3.19 11.61
N LEU A 237 26.34 1.93 11.62
CA LEU A 237 24.96 1.62 12.02
C LEU A 237 24.61 2.06 13.45
N PRO A 238 25.47 1.89 14.49
CA PRO A 238 25.19 2.39 15.83
C PRO A 238 25.06 3.91 15.90
N GLN A 239 25.87 4.64 15.10
CA GLN A 239 25.74 6.10 15.00
C GLN A 239 24.40 6.49 14.38
N PHE A 240 24.01 5.87 13.26
CA PHE A 240 22.74 6.19 12.59
C PHE A 240 21.53 5.80 13.45
N GLN A 241 21.63 4.74 14.26
CA GLN A 241 20.63 4.40 15.26
C GLN A 241 20.54 5.49 16.34
N ALA A 242 21.66 5.90 16.94
CA ALA A 242 21.67 6.94 17.99
C ALA A 242 21.20 8.32 17.48
N GLU A 243 21.49 8.66 16.22
CA GLU A 243 20.93 9.83 15.52
C GLU A 243 19.40 9.71 15.38
N PHE A 244 18.89 8.57 14.90
CA PHE A 244 17.45 8.35 14.76
C PHE A 244 16.71 8.37 16.11
N GLU A 245 17.25 7.71 17.13
CA GLU A 245 16.69 7.71 18.48
C GLU A 245 16.67 9.10 19.13
N ARG A 246 17.58 10.01 18.74
CA ARG A 246 17.51 11.42 19.18
C ARG A 246 16.29 12.11 18.59
N GLU A 247 16.00 11.92 17.31
CA GLU A 247 14.80 12.48 16.67
C GLU A 247 13.51 11.81 17.18
N LEU A 248 13.54 10.51 17.51
CA LEU A 248 12.44 9.84 18.20
C LEU A 248 12.19 10.43 19.59
N ARG A 249 13.24 10.76 20.37
CA ARG A 249 13.09 11.43 21.68
C ARG A 249 12.47 12.83 21.54
N TRP A 250 12.74 13.56 20.45
CA TRP A 250 12.05 14.82 20.15
C TRP A 250 10.58 14.59 19.76
N MET A 251 10.28 13.57 18.95
CA MET A 251 8.90 13.22 18.59
C MET A 251 8.08 12.77 19.82
N GLU A 252 8.63 11.89 20.65
CA GLU A 252 8.01 11.38 21.88
C GLU A 252 7.74 12.52 22.90
N SER A 253 8.69 13.44 23.07
CA SER A 253 8.49 14.62 23.92
C SER A 253 7.52 15.65 23.33
N THR A 254 7.39 15.73 22.00
CA THR A 254 6.36 16.56 21.34
C THR A 254 4.96 15.95 21.52
N LEU A 255 4.82 14.62 21.39
CA LEU A 255 3.60 13.87 21.79
C LEU A 255 3.31 13.91 23.30
N ALA A 256 4.27 14.36 24.12
CA ALA A 256 4.10 14.49 25.57
C ALA A 256 3.57 15.85 26.04
N LYS A 257 3.54 16.86 25.17
CA LYS A 257 3.13 18.23 25.52
C LYS A 257 1.66 18.36 25.90
N HIS A 258 0.79 17.60 25.25
CA HIS A 258 -0.66 17.72 25.34
C HIS A 258 -1.26 16.47 25.98
N GLU A 259 -2.11 16.67 27.00
CA GLU A 259 -2.82 15.58 27.68
C GLU A 259 -4.04 15.10 26.88
N GLY A 260 -4.61 13.96 27.28
CA GLY A 260 -5.77 13.39 26.60
C GLY A 260 -5.47 12.93 25.16
N GLY A 261 -4.30 12.31 24.96
CA GLY A 261 -3.81 11.78 23.68
C GLY A 261 -4.80 10.88 22.92
N PRO A 262 -4.49 10.53 21.66
CA PRO A 262 -3.17 10.00 21.28
C PRO A 262 -2.41 10.78 20.19
N TYR A 263 -2.86 11.98 19.82
CA TYR A 263 -2.32 12.78 18.72
C TYR A 263 -1.37 13.88 19.21
N PHE A 264 -0.64 14.54 18.30
CA PHE A 264 0.30 15.62 18.65
C PHE A 264 -0.36 16.81 19.37
N LEU A 265 -1.66 17.02 19.18
CA LEU A 265 -2.45 18.05 19.85
C LEU A 265 -3.47 17.41 20.82
N GLY A 266 -3.06 16.37 21.54
CA GLY A 266 -3.87 15.64 22.51
C GLY A 266 -4.93 14.77 21.82
N SER A 267 -6.21 15.08 22.02
CA SER A 267 -7.32 14.35 21.40
C SER A 267 -7.60 14.78 19.96
N MET A 268 -7.05 15.92 19.51
CA MET A 268 -7.23 16.44 18.16
C MET A 268 -6.18 15.86 17.19
N PHE A 269 -6.65 15.04 16.25
CA PHE A 269 -5.90 14.71 15.04
C PHE A 269 -5.78 15.94 14.14
N SER A 270 -4.61 16.13 13.53
CA SER A 270 -4.24 17.39 12.89
C SER A 270 -3.33 17.22 11.66
N LEU A 271 -3.05 18.33 10.97
CA LEU A 271 -2.00 18.38 9.94
C LEU A 271 -0.62 17.96 10.49
N VAL A 272 -0.35 18.12 11.79
CA VAL A 272 0.89 17.65 12.40
C VAL A 272 1.01 16.14 12.27
N ASP A 273 -0.04 15.39 12.65
CA ASP A 273 -0.09 13.94 12.55
C ASP A 273 0.09 13.46 11.10
N ILE A 274 -0.54 14.15 10.14
CA ILE A 274 -0.39 13.90 8.70
C ILE A 274 1.07 14.08 8.23
N MET A 275 1.75 15.13 8.70
CA MET A 275 3.12 15.44 8.30
C MET A 275 4.14 14.39 8.78
N PHE A 276 3.89 13.76 9.95
CA PHE A 276 4.69 12.66 10.49
C PHE A 276 4.34 11.28 9.89
N ILE A 277 3.05 10.93 9.77
CA ILE A 277 2.64 9.53 9.52
C ILE A 277 3.18 8.96 8.22
N SER A 278 3.21 9.77 7.15
CA SER A 278 3.68 9.34 5.83
C SER A 278 5.16 8.92 5.84
N PHE A 279 5.95 9.40 6.79
CA PHE A 279 7.32 8.93 7.01
C PHE A 279 7.36 7.79 8.01
N MET A 280 6.66 7.92 9.13
CA MET A 280 6.70 6.96 10.23
C MET A 280 6.15 5.58 9.84
N GLU A 281 5.12 5.48 8.99
CA GLU A 281 4.57 4.16 8.61
C GLU A 281 5.58 3.30 7.82
N ARG A 282 6.39 3.95 6.99
CA ARG A 282 7.45 3.31 6.18
C ARG A 282 8.56 2.76 7.07
N LEU A 283 8.88 3.48 8.15
CA LEU A 283 9.82 3.05 9.20
C LEU A 283 9.23 1.93 10.07
N VAL A 284 7.96 2.06 10.49
CA VAL A 284 7.21 1.06 11.27
C VAL A 284 7.09 -0.28 10.54
N ALA A 285 6.92 -0.27 9.22
CA ALA A 285 6.89 -1.47 8.39
C ALA A 285 8.29 -2.05 8.14
N GLY A 286 9.28 -1.20 7.85
CA GLY A 286 10.59 -1.62 7.38
C GLY A 286 11.62 -1.93 8.47
N LEU A 287 11.70 -1.15 9.55
CA LEU A 287 12.73 -1.31 10.59
C LEU A 287 12.75 -2.69 11.26
N PRO A 288 11.60 -3.35 11.57
CA PRO A 288 11.62 -4.70 12.12
C PRO A 288 12.21 -5.71 11.12
N PHE A 289 11.98 -5.49 9.82
CA PHE A 289 12.40 -6.39 8.74
C PHE A 289 13.84 -6.14 8.26
N PHE A 290 14.37 -4.93 8.38
CA PHE A 290 15.71 -4.56 7.91
C PHE A 290 16.74 -4.35 9.03
N ARG A 291 16.30 -4.17 10.29
CA ARG A 291 17.18 -3.93 11.46
C ARG A 291 16.82 -4.73 12.71
N GLY A 292 15.70 -5.45 12.73
CA GLY A 292 15.18 -6.06 13.95
C GLY A 292 14.66 -5.04 14.98
N TYR A 293 14.56 -3.76 14.60
CA TYR A 293 14.21 -2.64 15.47
C TYR A 293 12.71 -2.34 15.38
N SER A 294 11.99 -2.27 16.50
CA SER A 294 10.55 -1.99 16.52
C SER A 294 10.24 -0.57 17.01
N LEU A 295 9.32 0.08 16.30
CA LEU A 295 8.58 1.28 16.75
C LEU A 295 7.19 0.92 17.30
N LYS A 296 6.72 -0.31 17.05
CA LYS A 296 5.48 -0.86 17.63
C LYS A 296 5.82 -1.45 19.00
N ASP A 297 5.08 -1.04 20.02
CA ASP A 297 5.17 -1.54 21.41
C ASP A 297 6.60 -1.41 22.02
N ASN A 298 7.29 -0.31 21.70
CA ASN A 298 8.63 0.00 22.20
C ASN A 298 8.55 0.73 23.56
N PRO A 299 9.23 0.24 24.62
CA PRO A 299 9.13 0.81 25.97
C PRO A 299 9.81 2.18 26.12
N ASP A 300 10.78 2.52 25.27
CA ASP A 300 11.47 3.82 25.29
C ASP A 300 10.65 4.92 24.56
N PHE A 301 9.68 4.49 23.73
CA PHE A 301 8.82 5.36 22.91
C PHE A 301 7.32 4.96 23.02
N PRO A 302 6.74 5.03 24.24
CA PRO A 302 5.37 4.58 24.48
C PRO A 302 4.31 5.44 23.79
N ARG A 303 4.48 6.76 23.68
CA ARG A 303 3.52 7.64 23.00
C ARG A 303 3.61 7.49 21.49
N ILE A 304 4.79 7.30 20.90
CA ILE A 304 4.92 6.92 19.49
C ILE A 304 4.21 5.58 19.24
N SER A 305 4.39 4.59 20.15
CA SER A 305 3.70 3.30 20.06
C SER A 305 2.17 3.42 20.15
N GLU A 306 1.65 4.34 20.97
CA GLU A 306 0.22 4.65 21.08
C GLU A 306 -0.32 5.41 19.87
N TRP A 307 0.38 6.46 19.42
CA TRP A 307 0.05 7.24 18.24
C TRP A 307 0.01 6.39 16.97
N VAL A 308 0.99 5.51 16.75
CA VAL A 308 0.96 4.52 15.64
C VAL A 308 -0.29 3.63 15.75
N ARG A 309 -0.68 3.20 16.96
CA ARG A 309 -1.87 2.36 17.18
C ARG A 309 -3.17 3.12 16.93
N ALA A 310 -3.21 4.42 17.23
CA ALA A 310 -4.36 5.29 16.98
C ALA A 310 -4.50 5.65 15.50
N MET A 311 -3.39 5.99 14.83
CA MET A 311 -3.37 6.26 13.39
C MET A 311 -3.93 5.07 12.60
N ASN A 312 -3.50 3.85 12.88
CA ASN A 312 -4.02 2.64 12.22
C ASN A 312 -5.51 2.32 12.50
N GLN A 313 -6.22 3.11 13.33
CA GLN A 313 -7.67 3.03 13.52
C GLN A 313 -8.45 4.06 12.68
N ARG A 314 -7.78 5.04 12.05
CA ARG A 314 -8.42 6.07 11.23
C ARG A 314 -8.74 5.55 9.83
N ASP A 315 -10.02 5.57 9.43
CA ASP A 315 -10.43 4.98 8.15
C ASP A 315 -9.88 5.71 6.91
N ALA A 316 -9.70 7.04 6.97
CA ALA A 316 -9.08 7.79 5.87
C ALA A 316 -7.60 7.38 5.68
N TYR A 317 -6.83 7.28 6.77
CA TYR A 317 -5.46 6.75 6.71
C TYR A 317 -5.43 5.31 6.19
N ARG A 318 -6.34 4.44 6.65
CA ARG A 318 -6.48 3.06 6.13
C ARG A 318 -6.79 3.00 4.62
N ARG A 319 -7.39 4.04 4.04
CA ARG A 319 -7.66 4.16 2.58
C ARG A 319 -6.48 4.69 1.76
N VAL A 320 -5.55 5.47 2.33
CA VAL A 320 -4.40 6.01 1.56
C VAL A 320 -3.11 5.21 1.74
N LYS A 321 -2.95 4.52 2.88
CA LYS A 321 -1.78 3.66 3.14
C LYS A 321 -1.86 2.36 2.36
N THR A 322 -0.68 1.78 2.11
CA THR A 322 -0.54 0.37 1.74
C THR A 322 -0.05 -0.48 2.93
N ASP A 323 0.10 -1.78 2.73
CA ASP A 323 0.46 -2.77 3.75
C ASP A 323 1.98 -2.82 4.06
N ASP A 324 2.30 -3.40 5.23
CA ASP A 324 3.68 -3.56 5.71
C ASP A 324 4.58 -4.39 4.75
N TYR A 325 4.05 -5.27 3.90
CA TYR A 325 4.81 -6.11 2.95
C TYR A 325 5.11 -5.37 1.64
N THR A 326 4.22 -4.48 1.17
CA THR A 326 4.50 -3.60 0.01
C THR A 326 5.70 -2.72 0.31
N TYR A 327 5.78 -2.13 1.50
CA TYR A 327 6.95 -1.35 1.91
C TYR A 327 8.24 -2.17 1.98
N LYS A 328 8.20 -3.39 2.53
CA LYS A 328 9.37 -4.29 2.56
C LYS A 328 9.87 -4.61 1.15
N LEU A 329 8.98 -4.98 0.22
CA LEU A 329 9.36 -5.23 -1.17
C LEU A 329 9.88 -3.99 -1.89
N LEU A 330 9.25 -2.82 -1.67
CA LEU A 330 9.68 -1.54 -2.24
C LEU A 330 11.10 -1.19 -1.80
N PHE A 331 11.38 -1.28 -0.50
CA PHE A 331 12.67 -0.92 0.06
C PHE A 331 13.79 -1.91 -0.30
N SER A 332 13.52 -3.22 -0.37
CA SER A 332 14.49 -4.17 -0.92
C SER A 332 14.84 -3.86 -2.39
N ARG A 333 13.87 -3.49 -3.22
CA ARG A 333 14.08 -3.15 -4.64
C ARG A 333 14.77 -1.80 -4.86
N MET A 334 14.36 -0.76 -4.13
CA MET A 334 14.92 0.59 -4.22
C MET A 334 16.29 0.72 -3.57
N GLY A 335 16.44 0.23 -2.34
CA GLY A 335 17.64 0.47 -1.52
C GLY A 335 18.66 -0.67 -1.57
N SER A 336 18.47 -1.72 -2.37
CA SER A 336 19.22 -2.99 -2.29
C SER A 336 19.20 -3.64 -0.89
N MET A 337 18.21 -3.29 -0.05
CA MET A 337 18.19 -3.68 1.36
C MET A 337 17.88 -5.17 1.51
N GLN A 338 18.79 -5.88 2.17
CA GLN A 338 18.61 -7.28 2.54
C GLN A 338 17.83 -7.39 3.86
N PRO A 339 16.96 -8.40 4.03
CA PRO A 339 16.29 -8.64 5.29
C PRO A 339 17.29 -8.82 6.44
N TYR A 340 16.92 -8.37 7.63
CA TYR A 340 17.62 -8.71 8.86
C TYR A 340 17.35 -10.18 9.18
N VAL A 341 18.29 -11.03 8.76
CA VAL A 341 18.40 -12.40 9.24
C VAL A 341 19.35 -12.38 10.43
N PRO A 342 18.89 -12.73 11.65
CA PRO A 342 19.78 -12.87 12.79
C PRO A 342 20.93 -13.83 12.45
N PRO A 343 22.19 -13.51 12.79
CA PRO A 343 23.31 -14.39 12.49
C PRO A 343 23.08 -15.76 13.14
N LEU A 344 23.46 -16.82 12.43
CA LEU A 344 23.31 -18.21 12.88
C LEU A 344 24.14 -18.44 14.16
N GLN A 345 23.52 -18.25 15.33
CA GLN A 345 24.19 -18.36 16.63
C GLN A 345 24.86 -19.74 16.81
N VAL A 346 26.08 -19.77 17.32
CA VAL A 346 26.95 -20.97 17.33
C VAL A 346 27.17 -21.50 18.76
N ASP A 347 26.25 -21.17 19.66
CA ASP A 347 26.17 -21.79 20.99
C ASP A 347 25.75 -23.27 20.88
N GLU A 348 26.10 -24.06 21.88
CA GLU A 348 25.92 -25.52 21.82
C GLU A 348 24.43 -25.94 21.82
N ALA A 349 23.54 -25.14 22.42
CA ALA A 349 22.10 -25.42 22.42
C ALA A 349 21.48 -25.21 21.03
N THR A 350 21.84 -24.12 20.35
CA THR A 350 21.44 -23.90 18.94
C THR A 350 22.11 -24.91 18.01
N MET A 351 23.34 -25.31 18.27
CA MET A 351 24.05 -26.31 17.45
C MET A 351 23.41 -27.70 17.55
N GLU A 352 22.97 -28.15 18.73
CA GLU A 352 22.26 -29.43 18.85
C GLU A 352 20.89 -29.40 18.15
N ALA A 353 20.16 -28.28 18.22
CA ALA A 353 18.95 -28.09 17.44
C ALA A 353 19.21 -28.20 15.93
N ARG A 354 20.33 -27.66 15.42
CA ARG A 354 20.74 -27.82 14.00
C ARG A 354 21.10 -29.26 13.65
N ARG A 355 21.88 -29.95 14.48
CA ARG A 355 22.18 -31.38 14.28
C ARG A 355 20.89 -32.20 14.19
N THR A 356 19.94 -31.94 15.08
CA THR A 356 18.61 -32.56 15.08
C THR A 356 17.81 -32.28 13.81
N VAL A 357 17.78 -31.04 13.30
CA VAL A 357 17.08 -30.70 12.05
C VAL A 357 17.74 -31.36 10.84
N ALA A 358 19.06 -31.28 10.72
CA ALA A 358 19.81 -31.93 9.63
C ALA A 358 19.64 -33.46 9.64
N ALA A 359 19.65 -34.08 10.82
CA ALA A 359 19.39 -35.52 10.98
C ALA A 359 17.96 -35.91 10.58
N ARG A 360 16.94 -35.10 10.89
CA ARG A 360 15.55 -35.33 10.47
C ARG A 360 15.41 -35.27 8.95
N ILE A 361 15.96 -34.24 8.31
CA ILE A 361 15.96 -34.11 6.84
C ILE A 361 16.70 -35.29 6.20
N THR A 362 17.86 -35.67 6.72
CA THR A 362 18.69 -36.74 6.16
C THR A 362 18.03 -38.11 6.27
N LYS A 363 17.42 -38.43 7.43
CA LYS A 363 16.73 -39.70 7.67
C LYS A 363 15.45 -39.83 6.82
N ASN A 364 14.70 -38.73 6.65
CA ASN A 364 13.43 -38.73 5.92
C ASN A 364 13.59 -38.34 4.43
N ARG A 365 14.82 -38.19 3.92
CA ARG A 365 15.12 -37.60 2.60
C ARG A 365 14.34 -38.21 1.44
N THR A 366 14.09 -39.52 1.46
CA THR A 366 13.40 -40.23 0.37
C THR A 366 11.92 -39.87 0.33
N GLU A 367 11.26 -39.84 1.48
CA GLU A 367 9.85 -39.42 1.59
C GLU A 367 9.70 -37.93 1.28
N ILE A 368 10.63 -37.09 1.76
CA ILE A 368 10.64 -35.64 1.45
C ILE A 368 10.78 -35.41 -0.06
N LEU A 369 11.65 -36.15 -0.74
CA LEU A 369 11.79 -36.04 -2.19
C LEU A 369 10.56 -36.58 -2.94
N ALA A 370 9.98 -37.70 -2.50
CA ALA A 370 8.78 -38.26 -3.09
C ALA A 370 7.57 -37.30 -2.97
N ASP A 371 7.38 -36.71 -1.79
CA ASP A 371 6.31 -35.75 -1.52
C ASP A 371 6.50 -34.44 -2.31
N ILE A 372 7.72 -33.89 -2.34
CA ILE A 372 8.05 -32.72 -3.17
C ILE A 372 7.75 -33.01 -4.63
N MET A 373 8.25 -34.11 -5.20
CA MET A 373 8.03 -34.41 -6.62
C MET A 373 6.54 -34.57 -6.95
N LYS A 374 5.77 -35.23 -6.06
CA LYS A 374 4.33 -35.45 -6.20
C LYS A 374 3.51 -34.16 -6.14
N ASN A 375 3.79 -33.28 -5.17
CA ASN A 375 2.89 -32.16 -4.83
C ASN A 375 3.35 -30.81 -5.46
N SER A 376 4.64 -30.63 -5.77
CA SER A 376 5.16 -29.35 -6.30
C SER A 376 4.81 -29.03 -7.76
N GLY A 377 4.24 -29.99 -8.50
CA GLY A 377 4.02 -29.88 -9.95
C GLY A 377 5.29 -30.02 -10.80
N LEU A 378 6.44 -30.39 -10.22
CA LEU A 378 7.72 -30.49 -10.95
C LEU A 378 7.88 -31.73 -11.84
N LEU A 379 7.09 -32.79 -11.62
CA LEU A 379 7.21 -34.07 -12.34
C LEU A 379 7.26 -33.96 -13.89
N PRO A 380 6.40 -33.17 -14.57
CA PRO A 380 6.44 -33.04 -16.04
C PRO A 380 7.76 -32.47 -16.57
N PHE A 381 8.37 -31.52 -15.86
CA PHE A 381 9.63 -30.89 -16.28
C PHE A 381 10.82 -31.86 -16.21
N ALA A 382 10.83 -32.76 -15.23
CA ALA A 382 11.85 -33.80 -15.10
C ALA A 382 11.81 -34.83 -16.25
N VAL A 383 10.63 -35.07 -16.84
CA VAL A 383 10.47 -35.95 -18.01
C VAL A 383 10.92 -35.24 -19.29
N ALA A 384 10.52 -33.98 -19.47
CA ALA A 384 10.86 -33.19 -20.66
C ALA A 384 12.37 -33.07 -20.89
N SER A 385 13.16 -32.85 -19.83
CA SER A 385 14.62 -32.67 -19.94
C SER A 385 15.42 -33.95 -20.24
N ASN A 386 14.81 -35.14 -20.15
CA ASN A 386 15.48 -36.41 -20.48
C ASN A 386 15.27 -36.83 -21.94
N ASN A 387 14.16 -36.42 -22.57
CA ASN A 387 13.86 -36.78 -23.95
C ASN A 387 14.62 -35.96 -25.01
N THR A 388 15.27 -34.86 -24.63
CA THR A 388 16.05 -34.01 -25.57
C THR A 388 17.45 -34.55 -25.91
N ASN A 389 17.90 -35.62 -25.26
CA ASN A 389 19.29 -36.11 -25.36
C ASN A 389 19.43 -37.52 -26.00
N ASN A 390 18.35 -38.12 -26.51
CA ASN A 390 18.42 -39.41 -27.22
C ASN A 390 17.91 -39.31 -28.65
N ASN A 391 18.51 -40.13 -29.52
CA ASN A 391 18.55 -39.89 -30.95
C ASN A 391 17.34 -40.46 -31.73
N SER A 392 17.35 -40.21 -33.03
CA SER A 392 16.41 -40.66 -34.05
C SER A 392 15.96 -42.12 -34.00
N ASN A 393 14.77 -42.36 -34.57
CA ASN A 393 14.23 -43.64 -35.03
C ASN A 393 13.94 -44.73 -33.97
N SER A 394 12.76 -44.64 -33.34
CA SER A 394 11.89 -45.83 -33.23
C SER A 394 10.41 -45.44 -33.13
N SER A 395 9.54 -46.18 -33.83
CA SER A 395 8.09 -46.02 -33.76
C SER A 395 7.51 -46.97 -32.71
N SER A 396 7.27 -46.48 -31.50
CA SER A 396 6.50 -47.19 -30.46
C SER A 396 5.62 -46.21 -29.67
N SER A 397 4.50 -46.70 -29.14
CA SER A 397 3.40 -45.87 -28.64
C SER A 397 3.61 -45.39 -27.20
N THR A 398 4.28 -44.25 -27.03
CA THR A 398 4.40 -43.55 -25.74
C THR A 398 3.19 -42.64 -25.47
N GLN A 399 2.13 -43.18 -24.87
CA GLN A 399 1.27 -42.33 -24.03
C GLN A 399 2.09 -41.87 -22.81
N GLY A 400 2.06 -40.57 -22.50
CA GLY A 400 2.67 -40.04 -21.27
C GLY A 400 3.61 -38.84 -21.40
N VAL A 401 3.77 -38.24 -22.58
CA VAL A 401 4.45 -36.94 -22.72
C VAL A 401 3.59 -36.02 -23.59
N GLY A 402 2.95 -35.02 -22.98
CA GLY A 402 2.36 -33.90 -23.72
C GLY A 402 3.46 -33.03 -24.34
N PRO A 403 3.17 -32.27 -25.41
CA PRO A 403 4.15 -31.36 -26.01
C PRO A 403 4.64 -30.32 -24.98
N VAL A 404 5.80 -29.71 -25.23
CA VAL A 404 6.21 -28.53 -24.47
C VAL A 404 5.15 -27.45 -24.69
N PRO A 405 4.47 -26.97 -23.63
CA PRO A 405 3.30 -26.11 -23.78
C PRO A 405 3.67 -24.79 -24.45
N THR A 406 2.80 -24.39 -25.38
CA THR A 406 2.92 -23.16 -26.15
C THR A 406 2.73 -21.93 -25.27
N GLY A 407 3.11 -20.76 -25.79
CA GLY A 407 2.81 -19.49 -25.13
C GLY A 407 1.31 -19.26 -24.89
N ALA A 408 0.43 -19.84 -25.72
CA ALA A 408 -1.02 -19.76 -25.55
C ALA A 408 -1.50 -20.63 -24.37
N GLU A 409 -1.02 -21.87 -24.25
CA GLU A 409 -1.35 -22.76 -23.12
C GLU A 409 -0.83 -22.20 -21.78
N LEU A 410 0.33 -21.53 -21.80
CA LEU A 410 0.83 -20.80 -20.63
C LEU A 410 -0.08 -19.62 -20.26
N ILE A 411 -0.55 -18.83 -21.23
CA ILE A 411 -1.47 -17.70 -20.99
C ILE A 411 -2.79 -18.20 -20.41
N GLU A 412 -3.41 -19.22 -21.02
CA GLU A 412 -4.67 -19.81 -20.53
C GLU A 412 -4.54 -20.34 -19.10
N ALA A 413 -3.44 -21.05 -18.79
CA ALA A 413 -3.17 -21.54 -17.44
C ALA A 413 -3.02 -20.40 -16.41
N VAL A 414 -2.49 -19.24 -16.81
CA VAL A 414 -2.40 -18.05 -15.95
C VAL A 414 -3.76 -17.38 -15.79
N GLU A 415 -4.49 -17.16 -16.89
CA GLU A 415 -5.81 -16.53 -16.85
C GLU A 415 -6.83 -17.36 -16.08
N PHE A 416 -6.79 -18.69 -16.18
CA PHE A 416 -7.56 -19.59 -15.33
C PHE A 416 -7.29 -19.33 -13.84
N HIS A 417 -6.02 -19.27 -13.42
CA HIS A 417 -5.68 -19.02 -12.00
C HIS A 417 -6.02 -17.60 -11.54
N LEU A 418 -6.03 -16.60 -12.43
CA LEU A 418 -6.52 -15.26 -12.12
C LEU A 418 -8.05 -15.23 -11.98
N ARG A 419 -8.80 -15.91 -12.85
CA ARG A 419 -10.26 -16.11 -12.71
C ARG A 419 -10.60 -16.81 -11.38
N ARG A 420 -9.84 -17.84 -10.98
CA ARG A 420 -9.97 -18.50 -9.65
C ARG A 420 -9.71 -17.53 -8.49
N LEU A 421 -8.71 -16.66 -8.59
CA LEU A 421 -8.42 -15.64 -7.57
C LEU A 421 -9.58 -14.64 -7.43
N CYS A 422 -10.15 -14.18 -8.55
CA CYS A 422 -11.34 -13.34 -8.54
C CYS A 422 -12.56 -14.05 -7.91
N SER A 423 -12.80 -15.32 -8.26
CA SER A 423 -13.88 -16.14 -7.65
C SER A 423 -13.71 -16.28 -6.14
N LEU A 424 -12.49 -16.49 -5.65
CA LEU A 424 -12.20 -16.54 -4.21
C LEU A 424 -12.48 -15.19 -3.51
N LEU A 425 -12.04 -14.08 -4.11
CA LEU A 425 -12.27 -12.73 -3.56
C LEU A 425 -13.75 -12.31 -3.58
N LEU A 426 -14.53 -12.74 -4.58
CA LEU A 426 -15.94 -12.37 -4.75
C LEU A 426 -16.91 -13.29 -3.98
N HIS A 427 -16.55 -14.56 -3.77
CA HIS A 427 -17.50 -15.59 -3.29
C HIS A 427 -16.96 -16.48 -2.15
N GLY A 428 -15.71 -16.31 -1.72
CA GLY A 428 -15.08 -17.19 -0.74
C GLY A 428 -14.79 -18.61 -1.28
N ASN A 429 -14.79 -18.80 -2.60
CA ASN A 429 -14.59 -20.10 -3.24
C ASN A 429 -13.82 -19.93 -4.57
N PRO A 430 -12.63 -20.56 -4.74
CA PRO A 430 -11.83 -20.43 -5.96
C PRO A 430 -12.34 -21.27 -7.15
N GLY A 431 -13.45 -21.99 -7.01
CA GLY A 431 -13.95 -22.88 -8.05
C GLY A 431 -13.06 -24.12 -8.29
N PRO A 432 -13.25 -24.85 -9.40
CA PRO A 432 -12.55 -26.11 -9.67
C PRO A 432 -11.03 -25.95 -9.76
N LYS A 433 -10.28 -26.96 -9.31
CA LYS A 433 -8.82 -27.01 -9.46
C LYS A 433 -8.42 -27.23 -10.93
N ALA A 434 -7.23 -26.76 -11.31
CA ALA A 434 -6.61 -27.15 -12.57
C ALA A 434 -6.45 -28.68 -12.65
N GLY A 435 -6.80 -29.26 -13.80
CA GLY A 435 -6.86 -30.72 -13.97
C GLY A 435 -5.48 -31.38 -14.06
N ASP A 436 -4.55 -30.76 -14.77
CA ASP A 436 -3.20 -31.27 -15.02
C ASP A 436 -2.13 -30.63 -14.10
N ALA A 437 -0.91 -31.19 -14.12
CA ALA A 437 0.19 -30.73 -13.29
C ALA A 437 0.93 -29.51 -13.84
N TYR A 438 0.89 -29.25 -15.16
CA TYR A 438 1.54 -28.09 -15.76
C TYR A 438 0.77 -26.81 -15.46
N ALA A 439 -0.55 -26.79 -15.65
CA ALA A 439 -1.38 -25.63 -15.35
C ALA A 439 -1.29 -25.25 -13.86
N LYS A 440 -1.19 -26.24 -12.95
CA LYS A 440 -0.87 -26.01 -11.53
C LYS A 440 0.49 -25.34 -11.33
N ALA A 441 1.55 -25.89 -11.92
CA ALA A 441 2.90 -25.32 -11.78
C ALA A 441 3.00 -23.88 -12.35
N ALA A 442 2.39 -23.64 -13.51
CA ALA A 442 2.27 -22.32 -14.12
C ALA A 442 1.45 -21.35 -13.24
N GLY A 443 0.31 -21.81 -12.72
CA GLY A 443 -0.53 -21.07 -11.79
C GLY A 443 0.19 -20.69 -10.51
N ALA A 444 0.86 -21.64 -9.85
CA ALA A 444 1.65 -21.40 -8.64
C ALA A 444 2.78 -20.38 -8.91
N ALA A 445 3.52 -20.52 -10.02
CA ALA A 445 4.57 -19.59 -10.39
C ALA A 445 4.03 -18.18 -10.67
N ALA A 446 2.90 -18.06 -11.38
CA ALA A 446 2.27 -16.79 -11.70
C ALA A 446 1.68 -16.10 -10.47
N LEU A 447 0.95 -16.83 -9.62
CA LEU A 447 0.39 -16.33 -8.36
C LEU A 447 1.50 -15.88 -7.39
N ALA A 448 2.55 -16.70 -7.22
CA ALA A 448 3.70 -16.33 -6.41
C ALA A 448 4.44 -15.10 -6.98
N PHE A 449 4.61 -15.02 -8.31
CA PHE A 449 5.16 -13.83 -8.97
C PHE A 449 4.30 -12.59 -8.74
N PHE A 450 2.97 -12.71 -8.84
CA PHE A 450 2.01 -11.61 -8.67
C PHE A 450 2.00 -11.09 -7.23
N ARG A 451 1.94 -11.97 -6.23
CA ARG A 451 2.05 -11.63 -4.79
C ARG A 451 3.42 -11.03 -4.43
N ASN A 452 4.51 -11.58 -4.97
CA ASN A 452 5.88 -11.10 -4.70
C ASN A 452 6.27 -9.87 -5.56
N ARG A 453 5.36 -9.38 -6.39
CA ARG A 453 5.54 -8.18 -7.21
C ARG A 453 5.11 -6.95 -6.43
N ALA A 454 6.07 -6.11 -6.09
CA ALA A 454 5.91 -4.85 -5.33
C ALA A 454 5.01 -3.77 -5.98
N THR A 455 4.22 -4.13 -6.99
CA THR A 455 3.52 -3.22 -7.91
C THR A 455 2.21 -3.81 -8.42
N SER A 456 1.61 -4.74 -7.67
CA SER A 456 0.43 -5.49 -8.10
C SER A 456 -0.52 -5.78 -6.95
N PRO A 457 -1.64 -5.03 -6.83
CA PRO A 457 -1.87 -3.67 -7.36
C PRO A 457 -0.86 -2.64 -6.81
N ARG A 458 -0.81 -1.43 -7.37
CA ARG A 458 0.10 -0.36 -6.89
C ARG A 458 -0.50 0.53 -5.81
N ASP A 459 -1.81 0.72 -5.88
CA ASP A 459 -2.58 1.68 -5.10
C ASP A 459 -3.65 0.99 -4.25
N MET A 460 -3.49 -0.31 -3.95
CA MET A 460 -4.40 -0.99 -3.01
C MET A 460 -4.23 -0.39 -1.61
N THR A 461 -5.37 -0.04 -1.02
CA THR A 461 -5.50 0.28 0.40
C THR A 461 -5.02 -0.90 1.25
N ALA A 462 -4.51 -0.68 2.45
CA ALA A 462 -4.03 -1.78 3.30
C ALA A 462 -5.04 -2.95 3.46
N PRO A 463 -6.36 -2.71 3.68
CA PRO A 463 -7.34 -3.79 3.73
C PRO A 463 -7.42 -4.62 2.43
N GLU A 464 -7.48 -3.98 1.27
CA GLU A 464 -7.51 -4.69 -0.02
C GLU A 464 -6.21 -5.47 -0.26
N ALA A 465 -5.07 -4.88 0.12
CA ALA A 465 -3.74 -5.44 -0.01
C ALA A 465 -3.52 -6.67 0.90
N ASP A 466 -4.15 -6.70 2.07
CA ASP A 466 -4.17 -7.84 2.99
C ASP A 466 -5.08 -8.97 2.47
N GLU A 467 -6.30 -8.65 1.99
CA GLU A 467 -7.21 -9.64 1.39
C GLU A 467 -6.64 -10.26 0.11
N PHE A 468 -6.05 -9.45 -0.78
CA PHE A 468 -5.38 -9.91 -2.00
C PHE A 468 -4.28 -10.94 -1.72
N ARG A 469 -3.43 -10.67 -0.72
CA ARG A 469 -2.37 -11.61 -0.31
C ARG A 469 -2.95 -12.85 0.36
N SER A 470 -3.96 -12.69 1.21
CA SER A 470 -4.62 -13.79 1.90
C SER A 470 -5.26 -14.76 0.91
N ALA A 471 -5.94 -14.24 -0.12
CA ALA A 471 -6.53 -15.02 -1.19
C ALA A 471 -5.49 -15.72 -2.07
N ILE A 472 -4.36 -15.08 -2.41
CA ILE A 472 -3.27 -15.77 -3.11
C ILE A 472 -2.63 -16.84 -2.21
N ASP A 473 -2.39 -16.56 -0.94
CA ASP A 473 -1.81 -17.53 -0.01
C ASP A 473 -2.76 -18.69 0.31
N GLU A 474 -4.07 -18.52 0.17
CA GLU A 474 -5.06 -19.61 0.20
C GLU A 474 -5.08 -20.40 -1.11
N LEU A 475 -5.11 -19.73 -2.26
CA LEU A 475 -5.09 -20.36 -3.58
C LEU A 475 -3.78 -21.14 -3.84
N LEU A 476 -2.64 -20.68 -3.32
CA LEU A 476 -1.37 -21.43 -3.38
C LEU A 476 -1.43 -22.74 -2.57
N LYS A 477 -2.13 -22.78 -1.42
CA LYS A 477 -2.37 -24.02 -0.66
C LYS A 477 -3.38 -24.95 -1.33
N ASP A 478 -4.10 -24.47 -2.34
CA ASP A 478 -5.04 -25.25 -3.14
C ASP A 478 -4.41 -25.79 -4.44
N VAL A 479 -3.32 -25.17 -4.90
CA VAL A 479 -2.56 -25.58 -6.10
C VAL A 479 -1.50 -26.64 -5.79
N TYR A 480 -0.85 -26.55 -4.62
CA TYR A 480 0.01 -27.60 -4.04
C TYR A 480 -0.79 -28.73 -3.40
#